data_AF-A0A7X3UCS3-F1
#
_entry.id   AF-A0A7X3UCS3-F1
#
_cell.length_a   1.000
_cell.length_b   1.000
_cell.length_c   1.000
_cell.angle_alpha   90.00
_cell.angle_beta   90.00
_cell.angle_gamma   90.00
#
_symmetry.space_group_name_H-M   'P 1'
#
loop_
_entity.id
_entity.type
_entity.pdbx_description
1 polymer ?
#
loop_
_entity_poly.entity_id
_entity_poly.type
_entity_poly.pdbx_seq_one_letter_code
_entity_poly.pdbx_strand_id
1 'polypeptide(L)'
;MDPAMAELVAASQIPYWSLLGIELVDAERGHVTLRLPMGKTLATRRPDVMHGGAIASLVDAASGSAVATLRDPEDDTWAGHATTDLNVSYLRAVRGEATAEG
;
A
#
# COMPACT_ATOMS: atom_id res chain seq x y z
N MET A 1 -9.16 8.24 10.56
CA MET A 1 -9.61 6.90 10.09
C MET A 1 -11.11 6.73 10.15
N ASP A 2 -11.73 6.73 8.98
CA ASP A 2 -13.13 6.35 8.77
C ASP A 2 -13.27 4.80 8.83
N PRO A 3 -14.16 4.23 9.67
CA PRO A 3 -14.33 2.78 9.78
C PRO A 3 -14.73 2.09 8.47
N ALA A 4 -15.59 2.72 7.65
CA ALA A 4 -16.04 2.13 6.39
C ALA A 4 -14.90 2.10 5.37
N MET A 5 -14.07 3.15 5.34
CA MET A 5 -12.88 3.17 4.48
C MET A 5 -11.84 2.17 4.96
N ALA A 6 -11.61 2.09 6.28
CA ALA A 6 -10.67 1.14 6.86
C ALA A 6 -11.04 -0.33 6.58
N GLU A 7 -12.33 -0.66 6.61
CA GLU A 7 -12.81 -1.99 6.22
C GLU A 7 -12.58 -2.27 4.73
N LEU A 8 -12.87 -1.29 3.86
CA LEU A 8 -12.69 -1.41 2.41
C LEU A 8 -11.23 -1.66 2.01
N VAL A 9 -10.28 -1.04 2.71
CA VAL A 9 -8.83 -1.13 2.40
C VAL A 9 -8.05 -1.95 3.43
N ALA A 10 -8.73 -2.84 4.14
CA ALA A 10 -8.12 -3.65 5.19
C ALA A 10 -7.02 -4.56 4.63
N ALA A 11 -5.78 -4.36 5.10
CA ALA A 11 -4.61 -5.11 4.63
C ALA A 11 -4.72 -6.64 4.80
N SER A 12 -5.49 -7.09 5.80
CA SER A 12 -5.72 -8.52 6.08
C SER A 12 -6.52 -9.23 4.99
N GLN A 13 -7.21 -8.50 4.11
CA GLN A 13 -7.99 -9.06 3.01
C GLN A 13 -7.15 -9.29 1.75
N ILE A 14 -5.91 -8.78 1.70
CA ILE A 14 -5.05 -8.84 0.52
C ILE A 14 -3.85 -9.76 0.83
N PRO A 15 -3.82 -11.01 0.29
CA PRO A 15 -2.78 -11.98 0.62
C PRO A 15 -1.35 -11.48 0.33
N TYR A 16 -1.18 -10.72 -0.74
CA TYR A 16 0.12 -10.15 -1.10
C TYR A 16 0.62 -9.11 -0.08
N TRP A 17 -0.28 -8.32 0.50
CA TRP A 17 0.07 -7.36 1.54
C TRP A 17 0.45 -8.07 2.83
N SER A 18 -0.30 -9.12 3.18
CA SER A 18 0.01 -9.98 4.33
C SER A 18 1.37 -10.67 4.18
N LEU A 19 1.74 -11.09 2.97
CA LEU A 19 3.06 -11.65 2.65
C LEU A 19 4.18 -10.63 2.90
N LEU A 20 3.98 -9.37 2.53
CA LEU A 20 4.97 -8.31 2.72
C LEU A 20 4.99 -7.76 4.15
N GLY A 21 3.87 -7.84 4.88
CA GLY A 21 3.70 -7.18 6.18
C GLY A 21 3.28 -5.71 6.04
N ILE A 22 2.48 -5.38 5.02
CA ILE A 22 1.90 -4.04 4.86
C ILE A 22 0.79 -3.87 5.90
N GLU A 23 0.76 -2.69 6.53
CA GLU A 23 -0.17 -2.33 7.59
C GLU A 23 -0.93 -1.05 7.23
N LEU A 24 -2.23 -1.02 7.51
CA LEU A 24 -3.03 0.19 7.39
C LEU A 24 -2.74 1.13 8.56
N VAL A 25 -2.41 2.40 8.28
CA VAL A 25 -2.18 3.44 9.29
C VAL A 25 -3.39 4.36 9.39
N ASP A 26 -3.90 4.83 8.26
CA ASP A 26 -5.08 5.69 8.17
C ASP A 26 -5.81 5.50 6.84
N ALA A 27 -7.11 5.74 6.84
CA ALA A 27 -7.95 5.70 5.65
C ALA A 27 -9.06 6.75 5.77
N GLU A 28 -9.13 7.61 4.76
CA GLU A 28 -10.18 8.58 4.51
C GLU A 28 -10.57 8.55 3.03
N ARG A 29 -11.67 9.21 2.66
CA ARG A 29 -12.09 9.28 1.26
C ARG A 29 -11.05 10.05 0.45
N GLY A 30 -10.46 9.36 -0.53
CA GLY A 30 -9.42 9.88 -1.42
C GLY A 30 -8.03 9.95 -0.79
N HIS A 31 -7.82 9.38 0.40
CA HIS A 31 -6.51 9.41 1.06
C HIS A 31 -6.28 8.15 1.91
N VAL A 32 -5.18 7.44 1.66
CA VAL A 32 -4.82 6.24 2.44
C VAL A 32 -3.34 6.26 2.79
N THR A 33 -3.03 6.00 4.05
CA THR A 33 -1.65 5.86 4.55
C THR A 33 -1.38 4.41 4.93
N LEU A 34 -0.35 3.83 4.33
CA LEU A 34 0.13 2.47 4.61
C LEU A 34 1.55 2.49 5.14
N ARG A 35 1.88 1.51 5.99
CA ARG A 35 3.22 1.30 6.54
C ARG A 35 3.75 -0.08 6.14
N LEU A 36 5.07 -0.14 5.94
CA LEU A 36 5.82 -1.38 5.77
C LEU A 36 7.04 -1.39 6.71
N PRO A 37 6.98 -2.11 7.84
CA PRO A 37 8.15 -2.32 8.70
C PRO A 37 9.22 -3.13 7.97
N MET A 38 10.50 -2.79 8.15
CA MET A 38 11.60 -3.59 7.60
C MET A 38 11.63 -4.98 8.24
N GLY A 39 11.73 -5.99 7.38
CA GLY A 39 11.89 -7.40 7.77
C GLY A 39 12.98 -8.09 6.97
N LYS A 40 13.49 -9.21 7.48
CA LYS A 40 14.55 -10.00 6.80
C LYS A 40 14.14 -10.45 5.40
N THR A 41 12.86 -10.76 5.20
CA THR A 41 12.28 -11.19 3.92
C THR A 41 12.17 -10.05 2.90
N LEU A 42 12.23 -8.80 3.35
CA LEU A 42 12.15 -7.60 2.51
C LEU A 42 13.52 -7.07 2.12
N ALA A 43 14.61 -7.66 2.61
CA ALA A 43 15.94 -7.16 2.39
C ALA A 43 16.48 -7.44 0.97
N THR A 44 17.37 -6.58 0.51
CA THR A 44 18.24 -6.87 -0.63
C THR A 44 19.37 -7.81 -0.22
N ARG A 45 20.35 -8.02 -1.12
CA ARG A 45 21.66 -8.63 -0.76
C ARG A 45 22.37 -7.89 0.38
N ARG A 46 22.01 -6.63 0.64
CA ARG A 46 22.37 -5.89 1.86
C ARG A 46 21.23 -6.07 2.89
N PRO A 47 21.45 -6.80 3.99
CA PRO A 47 20.39 -7.16 4.94
C PRO A 47 19.67 -5.98 5.59
N ASP A 48 20.33 -4.82 5.65
CA ASP A 48 19.82 -3.58 6.22
C ASP A 48 19.05 -2.70 5.22
N VAL A 49 18.96 -3.09 3.94
CA VAL A 49 18.34 -2.26 2.90
C VAL A 49 17.11 -2.97 2.35
N MET A 50 15.96 -2.32 2.43
CA MET A 50 14.70 -2.80 1.87
C MET A 50 14.78 -2.90 0.33
N HIS A 51 14.23 -3.97 -0.22
CA HIS A 51 14.17 -4.22 -1.64
C HIS A 51 13.27 -3.20 -2.33
N GLY A 52 13.73 -2.67 -3.47
CA GLY A 52 12.97 -1.66 -4.22
C GLY A 52 11.56 -2.13 -4.57
N GLY A 53 11.41 -3.39 -4.97
CA GLY A 53 10.09 -4.00 -5.23
C GLY A 53 9.14 -3.96 -4.01
N ALA A 54 9.63 -4.07 -2.78
CA ALA A 54 8.77 -3.96 -1.59
C ALA A 54 8.28 -2.53 -1.39
N ILE A 55 9.16 -1.54 -1.64
CA ILE A 55 8.80 -0.11 -1.61
C ILE A 55 7.80 0.21 -2.74
N ALA A 56 8.03 -0.28 -3.96
CA ALA A 56 7.12 -0.08 -5.08
C ALA A 56 5.74 -0.69 -4.82
N SER A 57 5.67 -1.90 -4.25
CA SER A 57 4.42 -2.53 -3.86
C SER A 57 3.67 -1.74 -2.77
N LEU A 58 4.38 -1.11 -1.84
CA LEU A 58 3.75 -0.24 -0.83
C LEU A 58 3.14 1.03 -1.48
N VAL A 59 3.85 1.65 -2.44
CA VAL A 59 3.36 2.82 -3.18
C VAL A 59 2.14 2.47 -4.03
N ASP A 60 2.19 1.35 -4.75
CA ASP A 60 1.07 0.81 -5.53
C ASP A 60 -0.17 0.58 -4.66
N ALA A 61 0.03 -0.10 -3.53
CA ALA A 61 -1.02 -0.40 -2.56
C ALA A 61 -1.71 0.86 -2.04
N ALA A 62 -0.95 1.88 -1.60
CA ALA A 62 -1.50 3.12 -1.08
C ALA A 62 -2.30 3.87 -2.16
N SER A 63 -1.74 3.99 -3.37
CA SER A 63 -2.37 4.67 -4.50
C SER A 63 -3.67 3.99 -4.94
N GLY A 64 -3.65 2.66 -5.08
CA GLY A 64 -4.82 1.87 -5.43
C GLY A 64 -5.92 2.00 -4.38
N SER A 65 -5.55 1.92 -3.09
CA SER A 65 -6.49 2.07 -1.99
C SER A 65 -7.16 3.44 -1.95
N ALA A 66 -6.40 4.52 -2.18
CA ALA A 66 -6.97 5.85 -2.27
C ALA A 66 -8.01 5.96 -3.39
N VAL A 67 -7.73 5.39 -4.58
CA VAL A 67 -8.72 5.31 -5.66
C VAL A 67 -9.94 4.47 -5.27
N ALA A 68 -9.75 3.33 -4.60
CA ALA A 68 -10.84 2.48 -4.13
C ALA A 68 -11.81 3.23 -3.19
N THR A 69 -11.28 4.09 -2.30
CA THR A 69 -12.11 4.89 -1.38
C THR A 69 -12.98 5.94 -2.08
N LEU A 70 -12.68 6.29 -3.34
CA LEU A 70 -13.48 7.22 -4.12
C LEU A 70 -14.71 6.55 -4.74
N ARG A 71 -14.78 5.21 -4.77
CA ARG A 71 -15.94 4.46 -5.26
C ARG A 71 -17.24 4.98 -4.63
N ASP A 72 -18.26 5.14 -5.46
CA ASP A 72 -19.63 5.31 -4.98
C ASP A 72 -20.15 3.95 -4.49
N PRO A 73 -20.54 3.80 -3.20
CA PRO A 73 -21.12 2.55 -2.72
C PRO A 73 -22.39 2.10 -3.45
N GLU A 74 -23.09 3.02 -4.13
CA GLU A 74 -24.32 2.74 -4.87
C GLU A 74 -24.06 2.41 -6.36
N ASP A 75 -22.82 2.52 -6.85
CA ASP A 75 -22.46 2.19 -8.23
C ASP A 75 -22.28 0.66 -8.41
N ASP A 76 -23.32 0.02 -8.94
CA ASP A 76 -23.36 -1.41 -9.25
C ASP A 76 -22.59 -1.79 -10.52
N THR A 77 -22.11 -0.82 -11.30
CA THR A 77 -21.31 -1.04 -12.51
C THR A 77 -19.80 -1.11 -12.23
N TRP A 78 -19.38 -0.75 -11.01
CA TRP A 78 -17.98 -0.75 -10.61
C TRP A 78 -17.37 -2.17 -10.61
N ALA A 79 -16.41 -2.40 -11.51
CA ALA A 79 -15.72 -3.68 -11.65
C ALA A 79 -14.36 -3.75 -10.91
N GLY A 80 -13.97 -2.69 -10.20
CA GLY A 80 -12.65 -2.55 -9.60
C GLY A 80 -11.75 -1.57 -10.35
N HIS A 81 -10.51 -1.47 -9.88
CA HIS A 81 -9.45 -0.69 -10.52
C HIS A 81 -8.20 -1.55 -10.64
N ALA A 82 -7.31 -1.18 -11.56
CA ALA A 82 -6.02 -1.82 -11.73
C ALA A 82 -4.97 -0.75 -12.03
N THR A 83 -3.77 -0.93 -11.48
CA THR A 83 -2.62 -0.10 -11.82
C THR A 83 -2.20 -0.40 -13.25
N THR A 84 -2.25 0.60 -14.12
CA THR A 84 -1.87 0.48 -15.53
C THR A 84 -0.41 0.83 -15.79
N ASP A 85 0.13 1.75 -15.00
CA ASP A 85 1.53 2.17 -15.00
C ASP A 85 1.96 2.55 -13.58
N LEU A 86 3.23 2.29 -13.26
CA LEU A 86 3.84 2.73 -12.02
C LEU A 86 5.31 3.08 -12.26
N ASN A 87 5.67 4.34 -11.98
CA ASN A 87 7.05 4.79 -11.96
C ASN A 87 7.50 5.08 -10.53
N VAL A 88 8.57 4.41 -10.08
CA VAL A 88 9.16 4.64 -8.76
C VAL A 88 10.61 5.07 -8.90
N SER A 89 10.93 6.25 -8.35
CA SER A 89 12.29 6.77 -8.25
C SER A 89 12.83 6.59 -6.84
N TYR A 90 13.97 5.91 -6.70
CA TYR A 90 14.59 5.62 -5.40
C TYR A 90 15.65 6.66 -5.05
N LEU A 91 15.33 7.57 -4.13
CA LEU A 91 16.23 8.67 -3.75
C LEU A 91 17.19 8.30 -2.61
N ARG A 92 16.74 7.43 -1.69
CA ARG A 92 17.51 7.01 -0.51
C ARG A 92 17.10 5.60 -0.09
N ALA A 93 18.06 4.81 0.36
CA ALA A 93 17.80 3.48 0.91
C ALA A 93 16.96 3.54 2.20
N VAL A 94 15.92 2.72 2.26
CA VAL A 94 15.12 2.49 3.47
C VAL A 94 15.79 1.39 4.30
N ARG A 95 16.01 1.67 5.59
CA ARG A 95 16.65 0.73 6.54
C ARG A 95 15.82 0.36 7.77
N GLY A 96 14.68 1.03 7.99
CA GLY A 96 13.87 0.89 9.19
C GLY A 96 12.41 0.59 8.87
N GLU A 97 11.66 1.58 8.42
CA GLU A 97 10.31 1.38 7.91
C GLU A 97 10.07 2.34 6.75
N ALA A 98 9.08 2.00 5.93
CA ALA A 98 8.56 2.88 4.90
C ALA A 98 7.10 3.20 5.19
N THR A 99 6.69 4.41 4.86
CA THR A 99 5.29 4.85 4.83
C THR A 99 5.00 5.34 3.43
N ALA A 100 3.82 5.03 2.89
CA ALA A 100 3.32 5.59 1.65
C ALA A 100 1.93 6.18 1.86
N GLU A 101 1.67 7.28 1.16
CA GLU A 101 0.40 7.99 1.12
C GLU A 101 -0.07 8.01 -0.33
N GLY A 102 -1.34 7.71 -0.55
CA GLY A 102 -2.01 7.73 -1.84
C GLY A 102 -3.28 8.55 -1.77
#